data_AF-A0A2K3MGP4-F1
#
_entry.id   AF-A0A2K3MGP4-F1
#
_cell.length_a   1.000
_cell.length_b   1.000
_cell.length_c   1.000
_cell.angle_alpha   90.00
_cell.angle_beta   90.00
_cell.angle_gamma   90.00
#
_symmetry.space_group_name_H-M   'P 1'
#
loop_
_entity.id
_entity.type
_entity.pdbx_description
1 polymer ?
#
loop_
_entity_poly.entity_id
_entity_poly.type
_entity_poly.pdbx_seq_one_letter_code
_entity_poly.pdbx_strand_id
1 'polypeptide(L)'
;MSTLAKSHGLNPKEVAAMKDCIEVLSGSVDELRRSIDEISRLRTSNFELTMSDIQTWVSAALTDENTCTDGFQEINATGNIKTIVRGKIVQVAQLTSNALALINKLATSHP
;
A
#
# COMPACT_ATOMS: atom_id res chain seq x y z
N MET A 1 3.96 4.34 -17.35
CA MET A 1 3.64 2.98 -16.88
C MET A 1 4.08 1.89 -17.88
N SER A 2 5.17 2.07 -18.63
CA SER A 2 5.36 1.34 -19.91
C SER A 2 6.64 0.50 -20.01
N THR A 3 7.43 0.38 -18.94
CA THR A 3 8.80 -0.20 -19.03
C THR A 3 8.98 -1.54 -18.32
N LEU A 4 8.04 -2.00 -17.49
CA LEU A 4 8.11 -3.36 -16.91
C LEU A 4 7.61 -4.44 -17.87
N ALA A 5 6.68 -4.13 -18.78
CA ALA A 5 6.14 -5.09 -19.75
C ALA A 5 7.11 -5.49 -20.89
N LYS A 6 8.30 -4.85 -20.96
CA LYS A 6 9.32 -5.13 -21.98
C LYS A 6 10.50 -5.97 -21.48
N SER A 7 10.49 -6.45 -20.24
CA SER A 7 11.57 -7.32 -19.76
C SER A 7 11.53 -8.66 -20.50
N HIS A 8 12.50 -8.87 -21.37
CA HIS A 8 12.83 -10.18 -21.93
C HIS A 8 13.24 -11.09 -20.77
N GLY A 9 12.29 -11.80 -20.15
CA GLY A 9 12.59 -12.69 -19.02
C GLY A 9 11.42 -13.04 -18.10
N LEU A 10 10.28 -12.34 -18.17
CA LEU A 10 9.09 -12.70 -17.39
C LEU A 10 8.14 -13.57 -18.20
N ASN A 11 7.60 -14.62 -17.58
CA ASN A 11 6.54 -15.42 -18.17
C ASN A 11 5.17 -14.71 -18.06
N PRO A 12 4.15 -15.14 -18.83
CA PRO A 12 2.84 -14.48 -18.83
C PRO A 12 2.18 -14.36 -17.45
N LYS A 13 2.37 -15.33 -16.55
CA LYS A 13 1.82 -15.27 -15.18
C LYS A 13 2.52 -14.22 -14.32
N GLU A 14 3.85 -14.12 -14.45
CA GLU A 14 4.63 -13.08 -13.77
C GLU A 14 4.27 -11.67 -14.27
N VAL A 15 4.00 -11.52 -15.57
CA VAL A 15 3.51 -10.26 -16.14
C VAL A 15 2.12 -9.91 -15.62
N ALA A 16 1.22 -10.88 -15.51
CA ALA A 16 -0.12 -10.67 -14.95
C ALA A 16 -0.04 -10.21 -13.49
N ALA A 17 0.63 -10.96 -12.60
CA ALA A 17 0.76 -10.54 -11.21
C ALA A 17 1.50 -9.21 -11.02
N MET A 18 2.44 -8.86 -11.90
CA MET A 18 3.06 -7.54 -11.87
C MET A 18 2.05 -6.43 -12.19
N LYS A 19 1.14 -6.65 -13.16
CA LYS A 19 0.08 -5.69 -13.46
C LYS A 19 -0.89 -5.55 -12.30
N ASP A 20 -1.34 -6.68 -11.75
CA ASP A 20 -2.25 -6.70 -10.60
C ASP A 20 -1.61 -6.01 -9.39
N CYS A 21 -0.33 -6.27 -9.11
CA CYS A 21 0.41 -5.58 -8.06
C CYS A 21 0.50 -4.06 -8.29
N ILE A 22 0.76 -3.62 -9.53
CA ILE A 22 0.81 -2.19 -9.84
C ILE A 22 -0.56 -1.54 -9.67
N GLU A 23 -1.64 -2.24 -10.03
CA GLU A 23 -3.01 -1.77 -9.84
C GLU A 23 -3.33 -1.54 -8.36
N VAL A 24 -3.10 -2.54 -7.51
CA VAL A 24 -3.37 -2.40 -6.07
C VAL A 24 -2.46 -1.38 -5.40
N LEU A 25 -1.17 -1.30 -5.79
CA LEU A 25 -0.28 -0.25 -5.28
C LEU A 25 -0.69 1.16 -5.71
N SER A 26 -1.35 1.30 -6.85
CA SER A 26 -1.92 2.59 -7.25
C SER A 26 -3.07 2.97 -6.33
N GLY A 27 -3.89 1.98 -5.92
CA GLY A 27 -4.87 2.11 -4.84
C GLY A 27 -4.24 2.61 -3.54
N SER A 28 -3.16 1.97 -3.07
CA SER A 28 -2.43 2.39 -1.87
C SER A 28 -1.96 3.85 -1.95
N VAL A 29 -1.45 4.28 -3.11
CA VAL A 29 -1.01 5.68 -3.31
C VAL A 29 -2.17 6.65 -3.20
N ASP A 30 -3.33 6.32 -3.78
CA ASP A 30 -4.51 7.19 -3.75
C ASP A 30 -5.12 7.26 -2.35
N GLU A 31 -5.13 6.14 -1.61
CA GLU A 31 -5.55 6.09 -0.21
C GLU A 31 -4.65 6.91 0.69
N LEU A 32 -3.33 6.78 0.57
CA LEU A 32 -2.36 7.60 1.31
C LEU A 32 -2.51 9.10 1.00
N ARG A 33 -2.79 9.46 -0.27
CA ARG A 33 -3.10 10.85 -0.63
C ARG A 33 -4.35 11.37 0.06
N ARG A 34 -5.43 10.58 0.08
CA ARG A 34 -6.66 10.93 0.80
C ARG A 34 -6.40 11.10 2.30
N SER A 35 -5.59 10.23 2.91
CA SER A 35 -5.18 10.39 4.31
C SER A 35 -4.46 11.72 4.54
N ILE A 36 -3.53 12.10 3.67
CA ILE A 36 -2.82 13.38 3.77
C ILE A 36 -3.79 14.57 3.64
N ASP A 37 -4.73 14.48 2.69
CA ASP A 37 -5.74 15.52 2.49
C ASP A 37 -6.63 15.69 3.73
N GLU A 38 -7.08 14.60 4.36
CA GLU A 38 -7.88 14.69 5.59
C GLU A 38 -7.06 15.13 6.81
N ILE A 39 -5.78 14.74 6.92
CA ILE A 39 -4.88 15.27 7.96
C ILE A 39 -4.82 16.81 7.86
N SER A 40 -4.78 17.37 6.65
CA SER A 40 -4.76 18.83 6.44
C SER A 40 -6.07 19.53 6.85
N ARG A 41 -7.16 18.78 6.98
CA ARG A 41 -8.50 19.26 7.31
C ARG A 41 -8.92 18.92 8.74
N LEU A 42 -8.04 18.29 9.51
CA LEU A 42 -8.30 17.88 10.89
C LEU A 42 -8.53 19.11 11.79
N ARG A 43 -9.69 19.15 12.44
CA ARG A 43 -10.05 20.17 13.45
C ARG A 43 -10.71 19.49 14.64
N THR A 44 -10.70 20.16 15.79
CA THR A 44 -11.37 19.65 17.00
C THR A 44 -12.86 19.35 16.76
N SER A 45 -13.54 20.13 15.91
CA SER A 45 -14.98 19.97 15.63
C SER A 45 -15.35 18.72 14.81
N ASN A 46 -14.40 18.14 14.08
CA ASN A 46 -14.62 16.95 13.23
C ASN A 46 -13.59 15.83 13.51
N PHE A 47 -12.90 15.90 14.66
CA PHE A 47 -11.73 15.07 14.94
C PHE A 47 -12.02 13.58 14.78
N GLU A 48 -13.05 13.07 15.46
CA GLU A 48 -13.38 11.62 15.46
C GLU A 48 -13.62 11.07 14.06
N LEU A 49 -14.45 11.75 13.26
CA LEU A 49 -14.80 11.29 11.91
C LEU A 49 -13.59 11.37 10.97
N THR A 50 -12.90 12.51 10.95
CA THR A 50 -11.72 12.69 10.09
C THR A 50 -10.59 11.75 10.51
N MET A 51 -10.39 11.50 11.80
CA MET A 51 -9.41 10.53 12.28
C MET A 51 -9.75 9.10 11.85
N SER A 52 -11.02 8.70 11.96
CA SER A 52 -11.50 7.40 11.48
C SER A 52 -11.29 7.22 9.98
N ASP A 53 -11.52 8.26 9.17
CA ASP A 53 -11.26 8.23 7.73
C ASP A 53 -9.77 8.05 7.42
N ILE A 54 -8.91 8.82 8.10
CA ILE A 54 -7.44 8.70 7.97
C ILE A 54 -6.98 7.28 8.31
N GLN A 55 -7.41 6.74 9.45
CA GLN A 55 -7.09 5.37 9.89
C GLN A 55 -7.55 4.33 8.88
N THR A 56 -8.75 4.51 8.32
CA THR A 56 -9.33 3.61 7.32
C THR A 56 -8.46 3.55 6.07
N TRP A 57 -8.11 4.70 5.48
CA TRP A 57 -7.35 4.71 4.24
C TRP A 57 -5.88 4.28 4.42
N VAL A 58 -5.22 4.62 5.53
CA VAL A 58 -3.86 4.10 5.77
C VAL A 58 -3.87 2.57 5.99
N SER A 59 -4.92 2.03 6.65
CA SER A 59 -5.07 0.58 6.82
C SER A 59 -5.39 -0.13 5.50
N ALA A 60 -6.17 0.52 4.62
CA ALA A 60 -6.45 0.03 3.28
C ALA A 60 -5.17 -0.01 2.43
N ALA A 61 -4.34 1.03 2.50
CA ALA A 61 -3.07 1.08 1.77
C ALA A 61 -2.14 -0.09 2.16
N LEU A 62 -2.07 -0.37 3.47
CA LEU A 62 -1.31 -1.51 3.98
C LEU A 62 -1.88 -2.86 3.52
N THR A 63 -3.21 -2.95 3.35
CA THR A 63 -3.88 -4.15 2.86
C THR A 63 -3.60 -4.39 1.39
N ASP A 64 -3.61 -3.34 0.57
CA ASP A 64 -3.28 -3.39 -0.86
C ASP A 64 -1.81 -3.79 -1.09
N GLU A 65 -0.90 -3.24 -0.29
CA GLU A 65 0.51 -3.63 -0.30
C GLU A 65 0.68 -5.13 0.00
N ASN A 66 0.01 -5.64 1.03
CA ASN A 66 0.02 -7.07 1.36
C ASN A 66 -0.60 -7.92 0.22
N THR A 67 -1.69 -7.44 -0.38
CA THR A 67 -2.37 -8.09 -1.51
C THR A 67 -1.44 -8.21 -2.72
N CYS A 68 -0.64 -7.17 -3.02
CA CYS A 68 0.38 -7.28 -4.07
C CYS A 68 1.34 -8.44 -3.79
N THR A 69 1.85 -8.58 -2.56
CA THR A 69 2.74 -9.71 -2.23
C THR A 69 2.06 -11.07 -2.34
N ASP A 70 0.77 -11.15 -2.00
CA ASP A 70 -0.01 -12.38 -2.05
C ASP A 70 -0.25 -12.86 -3.49
N GLY A 71 -0.39 -11.93 -4.44
CA GLY A 71 -0.50 -12.23 -5.88
C GLY A 71 0.70 -12.97 -6.48
N PHE A 72 1.86 -12.98 -5.80
CA PHE A 72 3.03 -13.75 -6.22
C PHE A 72 3.22 -15.07 -5.44
N GLN A 73 2.32 -15.43 -4.52
CA GLN A 73 2.49 -16.65 -3.73
C GLN A 73 2.37 -17.92 -4.59
N GLU A 74 1.39 -17.96 -5.50
CA GLU A 74 1.07 -19.13 -6.35
C GLU A 74 1.90 -19.21 -7.64
N ILE A 75 2.69 -18.18 -7.93
CA ILE A 75 3.57 -18.20 -9.10
C ILE A 75 4.79 -19.02 -8.73
N ASN A 76 4.97 -20.16 -9.42
CA ASN A 76 6.25 -20.87 -9.56
C ASN A 76 7.22 -20.00 -10.39
N ALA A 77 7.42 -18.77 -9.93
CA ALA A 77 8.32 -17.82 -10.52
C ALA A 77 9.73 -18.35 -10.29
N THR A 78 10.54 -18.35 -11.33
CA THR A 78 12.00 -18.37 -11.15
C THR A 78 12.33 -17.29 -10.14
N GLY A 79 12.75 -17.69 -8.92
CA GLY A 79 12.54 -16.95 -7.66
C GLY A 79 13.08 -15.52 -7.53
N ASN A 80 13.69 -14.98 -8.58
CA ASN A 80 14.24 -13.63 -8.63
C ASN A 80 13.16 -12.55 -8.56
N ILE A 81 12.11 -12.60 -9.39
CA ILE A 81 11.12 -11.51 -9.45
C ILE A 81 10.27 -11.41 -8.18
N LYS A 82 9.81 -12.55 -7.64
CA LYS A 82 9.04 -12.61 -6.39
C LYS A 82 9.83 -12.01 -5.22
N THR A 83 11.12 -12.32 -5.13
CA THR A 83 12.00 -11.80 -4.07
C THR A 83 12.21 -10.29 -4.22
N ILE A 84 12.45 -9.81 -5.43
CA ILE A 84 12.63 -8.38 -5.72
C ILE A 84 11.36 -7.60 -5.37
N VAL A 85 10.19 -8.06 -5.82
CA VAL A 85 8.90 -7.40 -5.53
C VAL A 85 8.64 -7.41 -4.04
N ARG A 86 8.70 -8.58 -3.37
CA ARG A 86 8.50 -8.68 -1.92
C ARG A 86 9.42 -7.74 -1.14
N GLY A 87 10.71 -7.67 -1.51
CA GLY A 87 11.67 -6.79 -0.84
C GLY A 87 11.31 -5.30 -0.95
N LYS A 88 10.72 -4.86 -2.07
CA LYS A 88 10.22 -3.49 -2.24
C LYS A 88 8.93 -3.27 -1.45
N ILE A 89 7.97 -4.19 -1.55
CA ILE A 89 6.67 -4.07 -0.87
C ILE A 89 6.83 -4.05 0.65
N VAL A 90 7.67 -4.91 1.22
CA VAL A 90 7.94 -4.92 2.67
C VAL A 90 8.46 -3.56 3.16
N GLN A 91 9.28 -2.87 2.37
CA GLN A 91 9.77 -1.54 2.75
C GLN A 91 8.62 -0.51 2.77
N VAL A 92 7.75 -0.55 1.76
CA VAL A 92 6.59 0.36 1.70
C VAL A 92 5.61 0.04 2.85
N ALA A 93 5.28 -1.24 3.06
CA ALA A 93 4.45 -1.70 4.17
C ALA A 93 4.98 -1.32 5.54
N GLN A 94 6.31 -1.33 5.73
CA GLN A 94 6.89 -0.84 6.97
C GLN A 94 6.66 0.67 7.17
N LEU A 95 6.78 1.47 6.11
CA LEU A 95 6.51 2.92 6.18
C LEU A 95 5.04 3.20 6.44
N THR A 96 4.14 2.51 5.73
CA THR A 96 2.68 2.62 5.92
C THR A 96 2.27 2.20 7.33
N SER A 97 2.85 1.10 7.85
CA SER A 97 2.63 0.65 9.24
C SER A 97 3.14 1.67 10.27
N ASN A 98 4.31 2.27 10.05
CA ASN A 98 4.84 3.33 10.92
C ASN A 98 3.89 4.54 10.94
N ALA A 99 3.38 4.95 9.77
CA ALA A 99 2.41 6.03 9.68
C ALA A 99 1.12 5.71 10.45
N LEU A 100 0.56 4.51 10.27
CA LEU A 100 -0.63 4.04 10.98
C LEU A 100 -0.43 4.05 12.49
N ALA A 101 0.74 3.63 12.97
CA ALA A 101 1.06 3.66 14.40
C ALA A 101 1.06 5.09 14.96
N LEU A 102 1.63 6.06 14.24
CA LEU A 102 1.62 7.47 14.63
C LEU A 102 0.21 8.06 14.64
N ILE A 103 -0.60 7.74 13.62
CA ILE A 103 -2.00 8.16 13.52
C ILE A 103 -2.82 7.62 14.69
N ASN A 104 -2.69 6.32 15.00
CA ASN A 104 -3.36 5.70 16.13
C ASN A 104 -2.94 6.32 17.47
N LYS A 105 -1.66 6.70 17.59
CA LYS A 105 -1.19 7.41 18.79
C LYS A 105 -1.81 8.79 18.91
N LEU A 106 -1.96 9.52 17.80
CA LEU A 106 -2.62 10.83 17.79
C LEU A 106 -4.10 10.70 18.15
N ALA A 107 -4.81 9.73 17.57
CA ALA A 107 -6.22 9.44 17.86
C ALA A 107 -6.46 9.23 19.36
N THR A 108 -5.62 8.45 20.02
CA THR A 108 -5.73 8.13 21.45
C THR A 108 -5.24 9.23 22.39
N SER A 109 -4.58 10.26 21.87
CA SER A 109 -4.06 11.38 22.66
C SER A 109 -4.99 12.61 22.64
N HIS A 110 -6.05 12.60 21.83
CA HIS A 110 -7.05 13.66 21.83
C HIS A 110 -7.98 13.52 23.05
N PRO A 111 -8.16 14.58 23.86
CA PRO A 111 -9.03 14.57 25.03
C PRO A 111 -10.52 14.62 24.68
#